data_AF-X1LYV4-F1
#
_entry.id   AF-X1LYV4-F1
#
_cell.length_a   1.000
_cell.length_b   1.000
_cell.length_c   1.000
_cell.angle_alpha   90.00
_cell.angle_beta   90.00
_cell.angle_gamma   90.00
#
_symmetry.space_group_name_H-M   'P 1'
#
loop_
_entity.id
_entity.type
_entity.pdbx_description
1 polymer ?
#
loop_
_entity_poly.entity_id
_entity_poly.type
_entity_poly.pdbx_seq_one_letter_code
_entity_poly.pdbx_strand_id
1 'polypeptide(L)'
;ILQGAIQIYGFNKGLTGREAEEAGFQYLGELNKNIHHYTKSGFAPGELVGRGEFMLGMTQEQSVWLRMKEDYPIVWGPLKEGFPYGGSFAYILKGTKEVYTCQKIIDFLGTPEILRLYADAGSYVTKDPTIIPAVYGDKLPTYVSNFNEEWFTKEKKRLLTEWEERIAGEAL
;
A
#
# COMPACT_ATOMS: atom_id res chain seq x y z
N ILE A 1 -1.97 5.77 -1.00
CA ILE A 1 -1.51 7.18 -1.03
C ILE A 1 -2.51 8.09 -0.32
N LEU A 2 -3.77 8.22 -0.78
CA LEU A 2 -4.81 9.07 -0.15
C LEU A 2 -4.94 8.90 1.36
N GLN A 3 -5.22 7.67 1.85
CA GLN A 3 -5.31 7.39 3.27
C GLN A 3 -4.03 7.76 4.04
N GLY A 4 -2.86 7.41 3.48
CA GLY A 4 -1.56 7.73 4.06
C GLY A 4 -1.35 9.22 4.24
N ALA A 5 -1.72 10.04 3.24
CA ALA A 5 -1.61 11.48 3.33
C ALA A 5 -2.48 12.06 4.46
N ILE A 6 -3.75 11.64 4.55
CA ILE A 6 -4.66 12.10 5.63
C ILE A 6 -4.14 11.65 7.00
N GLN A 7 -3.63 10.43 7.11
CA GLN A 7 -3.08 9.93 8.37
C GLN A 7 -1.82 10.69 8.78
N ILE A 8 -0.85 10.85 7.87
CA ILE A 8 0.46 11.45 8.15
C ILE A 8 0.36 12.96 8.43
N TYR A 9 -0.38 13.67 7.59
CA TYR A 9 -0.46 15.14 7.64
C TYR A 9 -1.66 15.64 8.44
N GLY A 10 -2.67 14.80 8.66
CA GLY A 10 -3.84 15.10 9.47
C GLY A 10 -3.76 14.50 10.87
N PHE A 11 -4.28 13.28 11.02
CA PHE A 11 -4.48 12.65 12.33
C PHE A 11 -3.18 12.55 13.17
N ASN A 12 -2.05 12.22 12.56
CA ASN A 12 -0.77 12.11 13.27
C ASN A 12 -0.17 13.46 13.67
N LYS A 13 -0.74 14.57 13.18
CA LYS A 13 -0.44 15.93 13.63
C LYS A 13 -1.37 16.41 14.74
N GLY A 14 -2.27 15.54 15.23
CA GLY A 14 -3.26 15.88 16.26
C GLY A 14 -4.52 16.57 15.71
N LEU A 15 -4.67 16.65 14.39
CA LEU A 15 -5.89 17.15 13.75
C LEU A 15 -6.99 16.09 13.80
N THR A 16 -8.25 16.51 13.69
CA THR A 16 -9.40 15.59 13.75
C THR A 16 -10.43 15.89 12.68
N GLY A 17 -11.24 14.88 12.34
CA GLY A 17 -12.34 15.00 11.39
C GLY A 17 -11.94 15.69 10.09
N ARG A 18 -12.67 16.77 9.75
CA ARG A 18 -12.47 17.49 8.49
C ARG A 18 -11.13 18.22 8.40
N GLU A 19 -10.59 18.71 9.51
CA GLU A 19 -9.29 19.41 9.51
C GLU A 19 -8.15 18.45 9.13
N ALA A 20 -8.22 17.20 9.62
CA ALA A 20 -7.27 16.17 9.27
C ALA A 20 -7.36 15.80 7.78
N GLU A 21 -8.57 15.68 7.25
CA GLU A 21 -8.79 15.46 5.82
C GLU A 21 -8.20 16.59 4.98
N GLU A 22 -8.44 17.84 5.35
CA GLU A 22 -7.93 18.98 4.59
C GLU A 22 -6.41 19.07 4.57
N ALA A 23 -5.75 18.80 5.70
CA ALA A 23 -4.30 18.74 5.72
C ALA A 23 -3.75 17.64 4.78
N GLY A 24 -4.42 16.49 4.73
CA GLY A 24 -4.10 15.42 3.79
C GLY A 24 -4.29 15.82 2.33
N PHE A 25 -5.43 16.44 2.00
CA PHE A 25 -5.70 16.89 0.64
C PHE A 25 -4.80 18.05 0.21
N GLN A 26 -4.42 18.95 1.12
CA GLN A 26 -3.45 20.00 0.83
C GLN A 26 -2.11 19.39 0.40
N TYR A 27 -1.61 18.39 1.14
CA TYR A 27 -0.40 17.67 0.74
C TYR A 27 -0.56 16.99 -0.63
N LEU A 28 -1.71 16.33 -0.88
CA LEU A 28 -1.96 15.68 -2.17
C LEU A 28 -2.02 16.68 -3.33
N GLY A 29 -2.56 17.88 -3.12
CA GLY A 29 -2.56 18.96 -4.12
C GLY A 29 -1.15 19.42 -4.48
N GLU A 30 -0.28 19.60 -3.49
CA GLU A 30 1.14 19.93 -3.75
C GLU A 30 1.90 18.79 -4.43
N LEU A 31 1.60 17.54 -4.05
CA LEU A 31 2.17 16.36 -4.71
C LEU A 31 1.72 16.26 -6.18
N ASN A 32 0.44 16.53 -6.46
CA ASN A 32 -0.17 16.42 -7.78
C ASN A 32 0.54 17.26 -8.85
N LYS A 33 1.05 18.43 -8.46
CA LYS A 33 1.83 19.31 -9.36
C LYS A 33 3.08 18.63 -9.96
N ASN A 34 3.56 17.56 -9.33
CA ASN A 34 4.72 16.79 -9.77
C ASN A 34 4.35 15.42 -10.37
N ILE A 35 3.05 15.11 -10.47
CA ILE A 35 2.57 13.83 -11.00
C ILE A 35 2.28 14.01 -12.49
N HIS A 36 2.97 13.23 -13.33
CA HIS A 36 2.67 13.20 -14.76
C HIS A 36 1.33 12.51 -15.04
N HIS A 37 1.07 11.36 -14.43
CA HIS A 37 -0.19 10.63 -14.58
C HIS A 37 -0.39 9.62 -13.45
N TYR A 38 -1.66 9.27 -13.21
CA TYR A 38 -2.03 8.19 -12.31
C TYR A 38 -2.24 6.90 -13.11
N THR A 39 -1.51 5.84 -12.75
CA THR A 39 -1.64 4.54 -13.39
C THR A 39 -2.84 3.78 -12.84
N LYS A 40 -3.53 3.01 -13.70
CA LYS A 40 -4.62 2.12 -13.25
C LYS A 40 -4.13 0.99 -12.35
N SER A 41 -2.93 0.48 -12.60
CA SER A 41 -2.29 -0.57 -11.81
C SER A 41 -1.30 0.04 -10.83
N GLY A 42 -1.31 -0.44 -9.58
CA GLY A 42 -0.34 -0.06 -8.56
C GLY A 42 1.09 -0.53 -8.86
N PHE A 43 1.28 -1.51 -9.76
CA PHE A 43 2.59 -2.04 -10.15
C PHE A 43 3.28 -1.23 -11.25
N ALA A 44 2.49 -0.58 -12.11
CA ALA A 44 2.97 0.10 -13.31
C ALA A 44 4.06 1.16 -13.04
N PRO A 45 4.02 1.96 -11.95
CA PRO A 45 5.06 2.96 -11.72
C PRO A 45 6.45 2.34 -11.55
N GLY A 46 6.57 1.16 -10.92
CA GLY A 46 7.85 0.46 -10.81
C GLY A 46 8.39 -0.02 -12.16
N GLU A 47 7.52 -0.44 -13.07
CA GLU A 47 7.91 -0.84 -14.42
C GLU A 47 8.36 0.35 -15.26
N LEU A 48 7.62 1.46 -15.18
CA LEU A 48 7.91 2.71 -15.88
C LEU A 48 9.26 3.30 -15.47
N VAL A 49 9.54 3.29 -14.16
CA VAL A 49 10.86 3.71 -13.64
C VAL A 49 11.94 2.72 -14.06
N GLY A 50 11.68 1.42 -13.98
CA GLY A 50 12.62 0.40 -14.42
C GLY A 50 13.04 0.58 -15.88
N ARG A 51 12.10 0.88 -16.78
CA ARG A 51 12.39 1.12 -18.20
C ARG A 51 13.04 2.48 -18.48
N GLY A 52 13.24 3.32 -17.46
CA GLY A 52 13.82 4.66 -17.60
C GLY A 52 12.87 5.68 -18.23
N GLU A 53 11.57 5.37 -18.34
CA GLU A 53 10.56 6.31 -18.86
C GLU A 53 10.24 7.42 -17.85
N PHE A 54 10.38 7.11 -16.55
CA PHE A 54 10.14 8.06 -15.46
C PHE A 54 11.26 7.99 -14.42
N MET A 55 11.60 9.14 -13.85
CA MET A 55 12.66 9.23 -12.83
C MET A 55 12.22 8.69 -11.47
N LEU A 56 10.95 8.84 -11.11
CA LEU A 56 10.39 8.47 -9.81
C LEU A 56 8.99 7.88 -9.97
N GLY A 57 8.68 6.87 -9.17
CA GLY A 57 7.38 6.21 -9.16
C GLY A 57 7.01 5.78 -7.74
N MET A 58 5.79 6.11 -7.32
CA MET A 58 5.22 5.63 -6.06
C MET A 58 4.46 4.33 -6.34
N THR A 59 4.96 3.21 -5.82
CA THR A 59 4.40 1.87 -6.08
C THR A 59 4.47 0.99 -4.83
N GLN A 60 4.00 -0.25 -4.96
CA GLN A 60 4.10 -1.28 -3.93
C GLN A 60 5.50 -1.90 -3.96
N GLU A 61 5.97 -2.33 -2.79
CA GLU A 61 7.29 -2.91 -2.55
C GLU A 61 7.52 -4.16 -3.42
N GLN A 62 6.46 -4.93 -3.69
CA GLN A 62 6.52 -6.08 -4.58
C GLN A 62 6.95 -5.71 -6.01
N SER A 63 6.46 -4.59 -6.55
CA SER A 63 6.83 -4.15 -7.91
C SER A 63 8.32 -3.79 -7.97
N VAL A 64 8.81 -3.09 -6.96
CA VAL A 64 10.21 -2.73 -6.81
C VAL A 64 11.09 -3.98 -6.69
N TRP A 65 10.74 -4.89 -5.79
CA TRP A 65 11.54 -6.08 -5.51
C TRP A 65 11.73 -6.97 -6.73
N LEU A 66 10.66 -7.14 -7.54
CA LEU A 66 10.73 -7.89 -8.79
C LEU A 66 11.71 -7.24 -9.79
N ARG A 67 11.64 -5.92 -9.96
CA ARG A 67 12.55 -5.20 -10.86
C ARG A 67 14.00 -5.26 -10.38
N MET A 68 14.26 -5.14 -9.08
CA MET A 68 15.61 -5.31 -8.51
C MET A 68 16.16 -6.71 -8.75
N LYS A 69 15.33 -7.76 -8.63
CA LYS A 69 15.72 -9.15 -8.95
C LYS A 69 16.03 -9.38 -10.42
N GLU A 70 15.47 -8.56 -11.30
CA GLU A 70 15.71 -8.59 -12.74
C GLU A 70 16.86 -7.65 -13.17
N ASP A 71 17.68 -7.18 -12.22
CA ASP A 71 18.84 -6.31 -12.43
C ASP A 71 18.51 -4.94 -13.07
N TYR A 72 17.27 -4.47 -12.93
CA TYR A 72 16.90 -3.12 -13.35
C TYR A 72 17.66 -2.07 -12.52
N PRO A 73 18.12 -0.96 -13.12
CA PRO A 73 18.94 0.05 -12.45
C PRO A 73 18.08 0.99 -11.58
N ILE A 74 17.30 0.43 -10.67
CA ILE A 74 16.40 1.17 -9.78
C ILE A 74 16.92 1.14 -8.35
N VAL A 75 16.70 2.25 -7.65
CA VAL A 75 16.88 2.34 -6.20
C VAL A 75 15.52 2.57 -5.59
N TRP A 76 15.29 1.97 -4.44
CA TRP A 76 14.08 2.16 -3.67
C TRP A 76 14.42 2.61 -2.25
N GLY A 77 13.47 3.24 -1.59
CA GLY A 77 13.66 3.71 -0.23
C GLY A 77 12.33 3.84 0.51
N PRO A 78 12.34 3.61 1.83
CA PRO A 78 11.15 3.80 2.65
C PRO A 78 10.81 5.28 2.80
N LEU A 79 9.53 5.56 3.06
CA LEU A 79 9.10 6.88 3.52
C LEU A 79 9.62 7.12 4.93
N LYS A 80 10.07 8.35 5.23
CA LYS A 80 10.58 8.73 6.55
C LYS A 80 9.51 8.54 7.64
N GLU A 81 8.26 8.77 7.28
CA GLU A 81 7.08 8.66 8.14
C GLU A 81 6.60 7.21 8.33
N GLY A 82 7.24 6.24 7.65
CA GLY A 82 6.83 4.85 7.59
C GLY A 82 5.86 4.56 6.44
N PHE A 83 5.59 3.28 6.22
CA PHE A 83 4.68 2.82 5.17
C PHE A 83 3.21 2.89 5.63
N PRO A 84 2.30 3.48 4.84
CA PRO A 84 0.90 3.11 4.96
C PRO A 84 0.76 1.64 4.55
N TYR A 85 -0.06 0.88 5.25
CA TYR A 85 -0.25 -0.55 4.97
C TYR A 85 -1.71 -0.87 4.77
N GLY A 86 -1.99 -1.99 4.12
CA GLY A 86 -3.31 -2.60 4.05
C GLY A 86 -3.15 -4.10 4.22
N GLY A 87 -4.10 -4.73 4.90
CA GLY A 87 -4.07 -6.18 5.05
C GLY A 87 -4.49 -6.87 3.75
N SER A 88 -3.76 -7.92 3.38
CA SER A 88 -4.22 -8.90 2.39
C SER A 88 -4.87 -10.06 3.13
N PHE A 89 -6.15 -10.28 2.87
CA PHE A 89 -6.96 -11.23 3.62
C PHE A 89 -7.64 -12.24 2.70
N ALA A 90 -7.70 -13.49 3.16
CA ALA A 90 -8.53 -14.54 2.59
C ALA A 90 -9.78 -14.73 3.46
N TYR A 91 -10.95 -14.79 2.84
CA TYR A 91 -12.23 -14.89 3.54
C TYR A 91 -13.03 -16.11 3.08
N ILE A 92 -13.73 -16.75 4.01
CA ILE A 92 -14.77 -17.73 3.70
C ILE A 92 -16.10 -16.97 3.60
N LEU A 93 -16.73 -17.01 2.42
CA LEU A 93 -18.00 -16.30 2.20
C LEU A 93 -19.16 -17.03 2.89
N LYS A 94 -20.05 -16.26 3.52
CA LYS A 94 -21.26 -16.78 4.17
C LYS A 94 -22.13 -17.52 3.14
N GLY A 95 -22.63 -18.69 3.52
CA GLY A 95 -23.53 -19.50 2.68
C GLY A 95 -22.82 -20.50 1.77
N THR A 96 -21.49 -20.61 1.82
CA THR A 96 -20.79 -21.72 1.16
C THR A 96 -21.27 -23.07 1.68
N LYS A 97 -21.42 -24.04 0.78
CA LYS A 97 -21.72 -25.45 1.13
C LYS A 97 -20.45 -26.24 1.45
N GLU A 98 -19.28 -25.69 1.10
CA GLU A 98 -17.97 -26.33 1.19
C GLU A 98 -17.13 -25.82 2.37
N VAL A 99 -17.78 -25.50 3.50
CA VAL A 99 -17.12 -24.86 4.67
C VAL A 99 -15.87 -25.62 5.12
N TYR A 100 -15.96 -26.96 5.19
CA TYR A 100 -14.84 -27.81 5.59
C TYR A 100 -13.62 -27.67 4.67
N THR A 101 -13.84 -27.68 3.36
CA THR A 101 -12.79 -27.53 2.36
C THR A 101 -12.19 -26.13 2.40
N CYS A 102 -13.04 -25.09 2.50
CA CYS A 102 -12.58 -23.71 2.63
C CYS A 102 -11.71 -23.50 3.89
N GLN A 103 -12.09 -24.10 5.03
CA GLN A 103 -11.30 -24.01 6.25
C GLN A 103 -9.91 -24.62 6.07
N LYS A 104 -9.81 -25.81 5.45
CA LYS A 104 -8.51 -26.42 5.15
C LYS A 104 -7.62 -25.53 4.29
N ILE A 105 -8.20 -24.81 3.32
CA ILE A 105 -7.45 -23.88 2.49
C ILE A 105 -6.94 -22.71 3.33
N ILE A 106 -7.79 -22.09 4.17
CA ILE A 106 -7.36 -21.00 5.06
C ILE A 106 -6.25 -21.46 6.01
N ASP A 107 -6.37 -22.67 6.58
CA ASP A 107 -5.35 -23.25 7.46
C ASP A 107 -4.03 -23.46 6.70
N PHE A 108 -4.10 -23.97 5.47
CA PHE A 108 -2.94 -24.16 4.59
C PHE A 108 -2.24 -22.83 4.26
N LEU A 109 -2.99 -21.78 3.94
CA LEU A 109 -2.45 -20.45 3.68
C LEU A 109 -1.70 -19.86 4.89
N GLY A 110 -2.03 -20.33 6.09
CA GLY A 110 -1.40 -19.91 7.34
C GLY A 110 -0.17 -20.72 7.76
N THR A 111 0.28 -21.70 6.96
CA THR A 111 1.44 -22.55 7.25
C THR A 111 2.76 -21.80 7.05
N PRO A 112 3.83 -22.10 7.82
CA PRO A 112 5.12 -21.41 7.68
C PRO A 112 5.71 -21.45 6.26
N GLU A 113 5.51 -22.55 5.53
CA GLU A 113 5.95 -22.68 4.14
C GLU A 113 5.27 -21.63 3.24
N ILE A 114 3.96 -21.49 3.35
CA ILE A 114 3.20 -20.51 2.56
C ILE A 114 3.49 -19.08 3.01
N LEU A 115 3.70 -18.84 4.31
CA LEU A 115 4.12 -17.53 4.80
C LEU A 115 5.49 -17.13 4.22
N ARG A 116 6.46 -18.04 4.16
CA ARG A 116 7.76 -17.79 3.50
C ARG A 116 7.59 -17.47 2.03
N LEU A 117 6.75 -18.24 1.32
CA LEU A 117 6.44 -17.97 -0.08
C LEU A 117 5.88 -16.54 -0.27
N TYR A 118 4.96 -16.11 0.58
CA TYR A 118 4.41 -14.75 0.52
C TYR A 118 5.45 -13.68 0.79
N ALA A 119 6.36 -13.89 1.75
CA ALA A 119 7.45 -12.95 2.01
C ALA A 119 8.44 -12.87 0.82
N ASP A 120 8.83 -14.01 0.25
CA ASP A 120 9.88 -14.08 -0.77
C ASP A 120 9.42 -13.63 -2.16
N ALA A 121 8.19 -14.00 -2.54
CA ALA A 121 7.61 -13.71 -3.86
C ALA A 121 6.79 -12.41 -3.86
N GLY A 122 6.06 -12.16 -2.77
CA GLY A 122 5.10 -11.06 -2.68
C GLY A 122 5.58 -9.86 -1.86
N SER A 123 6.74 -9.95 -1.21
CA SER A 123 7.22 -8.93 -0.28
C SER A 123 6.26 -8.65 0.89
N TYR A 124 5.38 -9.60 1.21
CA TYR A 124 4.37 -9.44 2.26
C TYR A 124 4.98 -9.64 3.65
N VAL A 125 4.75 -8.69 4.55
CA VAL A 125 4.91 -8.94 5.98
C VAL A 125 3.79 -9.88 6.44
N THR A 126 4.17 -11.01 7.03
CA THR A 126 3.23 -12.06 7.41
C THR A 126 2.91 -12.02 8.90
N LYS A 127 1.99 -12.88 9.35
CA LYS A 127 1.68 -13.06 10.78
C LYS A 127 2.85 -13.62 11.59
N ASP A 128 3.85 -14.21 10.95
CA ASP A 128 5.08 -14.66 11.59
C ASP A 128 6.16 -13.56 11.44
N PRO A 129 6.50 -12.85 12.52
CA PRO A 129 7.43 -11.72 12.46
C PRO A 129 8.89 -12.16 12.24
N THR A 130 9.19 -13.46 12.33
CA THR A 130 10.53 -13.99 12.06
C THR A 130 10.79 -14.17 10.56
N ILE A 131 9.73 -14.16 9.74
CA ILE A 131 9.81 -14.23 8.29
C ILE A 131 9.83 -12.79 7.76
N ILE A 132 11.04 -12.25 7.55
CA ILE A 132 11.25 -10.89 7.06
C ILE A 132 11.36 -10.94 5.52
N PRO A 133 10.51 -10.22 4.78
CA PRO A 133 10.65 -10.13 3.34
C PRO A 133 11.99 -9.52 2.94
N ALA A 134 12.65 -10.15 1.97
CA ALA A 134 14.00 -9.78 1.55
C ALA A 134 14.13 -8.31 1.10
N VAL A 135 13.04 -7.70 0.60
CA VAL A 135 13.02 -6.27 0.26
C VAL A 135 13.43 -5.40 1.45
N TYR A 136 13.10 -5.77 2.69
CA TYR A 136 13.41 -4.99 3.90
C TYR A 136 14.76 -5.36 4.56
N GLY A 137 15.53 -6.28 3.97
CA GLY A 137 16.77 -6.79 4.56
C GLY A 137 16.53 -7.51 5.88
N ASP A 138 17.21 -7.09 6.95
CA ASP A 138 17.22 -7.81 8.24
C ASP A 138 16.14 -7.31 9.23
N LYS A 139 15.28 -6.37 8.84
CA LYS A 139 14.32 -5.74 9.76
C LYS A 139 12.96 -5.57 9.09
N LEU A 140 11.91 -5.73 9.87
CA LEU A 140 10.55 -5.39 9.42
C LEU A 140 10.42 -3.89 9.12
N PRO A 141 9.54 -3.50 8.20
CA PRO A 141 9.28 -2.10 7.88
C PRO A 141 8.71 -1.34 9.08
N THR A 142 8.98 -0.04 9.10
CA THR A 142 8.27 0.89 10.00
C THR A 142 6.97 1.31 9.35
N TYR A 143 5.88 1.22 10.07
CA TYR A 143 4.55 1.62 9.60
C TYR A 143 4.17 3.01 10.11
N VAL A 144 3.29 3.68 9.37
CA VAL A 144 2.66 4.92 9.81
C VAL A 144 1.91 4.67 11.13
N SER A 145 2.17 5.48 12.15
CA SER A 145 1.50 5.40 13.45
C SER A 145 0.01 5.75 13.34
N ASN A 146 -0.80 5.24 14.29
CA ASN A 146 -2.24 5.52 14.41
C ASN A 146 -3.06 5.26 13.14
N PHE A 147 -2.58 4.39 12.25
CA PHE A 147 -3.21 4.12 10.96
C PHE A 147 -4.61 3.51 11.16
N ASN A 148 -5.65 4.24 10.76
CA ASN A 148 -7.04 3.84 11.00
C ASN A 148 -7.69 3.29 9.72
N GLU A 149 -7.54 1.97 9.49
CA GLU A 149 -8.12 1.28 8.34
C GLU A 149 -9.65 1.18 8.41
N GLU A 150 -10.22 1.05 9.61
CA GLU A 150 -11.66 0.96 9.81
C GLU A 150 -12.37 2.26 9.41
N TRP A 151 -11.87 3.41 9.90
CA TRP A 151 -12.36 4.72 9.51
C TRP A 151 -12.25 4.93 8.00
N PHE A 152 -11.07 4.66 7.43
CA PHE A 152 -10.87 4.87 6.00
C PHE A 152 -11.80 3.99 5.17
N THR A 153 -12.05 2.74 5.59
CA THR A 153 -12.98 1.85 4.89
C THR A 153 -14.41 2.39 4.90
N LYS A 154 -14.86 2.96 6.02
CA LYS A 154 -16.20 3.60 6.13
C LYS A 154 -16.32 4.84 5.23
N GLU A 155 -15.27 5.65 5.18
CA GLU A 155 -15.26 6.93 4.44
C GLU A 155 -14.79 6.79 2.98
N LYS A 156 -14.27 5.61 2.60
CA LYS A 156 -13.55 5.38 1.33
C LYS A 156 -14.27 5.93 0.12
N LYS A 157 -15.58 5.66 0.01
CA LYS A 157 -16.37 6.10 -1.15
C LYS A 157 -16.39 7.63 -1.26
N ARG A 158 -16.68 8.32 -0.16
CA ARG A 158 -16.72 9.79 -0.12
C ARG A 158 -15.35 10.38 -0.41
N LEU A 159 -14.31 9.86 0.24
CA LEU A 159 -12.93 10.36 0.08
C LEU A 159 -12.41 10.17 -1.35
N LEU A 160 -12.77 9.08 -2.02
CA LEU A 160 -12.39 8.85 -3.41
C LEU A 160 -13.10 9.81 -4.36
N THR A 161 -14.41 10.03 -4.18
CA THR A 161 -15.15 11.03 -4.97
C THR A 161 -14.54 12.42 -4.80
N GLU A 162 -14.23 12.81 -3.57
CA GLU A 162 -13.61 14.10 -3.30
C GLU A 162 -12.19 14.20 -3.89
N TRP A 163 -11.42 13.11 -3.86
CA TRP A 163 -10.12 13.06 -4.52
C TRP A 163 -10.23 13.21 -6.04
N GLU A 164 -11.23 12.59 -6.67
CA GLU A 164 -11.50 12.77 -8.09
C GLU A 164 -11.83 14.23 -8.43
N GLU A 165 -12.67 14.88 -7.62
CA GLU A 165 -13.08 16.28 -7.82
C GLU A 165 -11.94 17.28 -7.61
N ARG A 166 -11.09 17.06 -6.61
CA ARG A 166 -10.06 18.03 -6.19
C ARG A 166 -8.70 17.82 -6.80
N ILE A 167 -8.35 16.57 -7.11
CA ILE A 167 -6.98 16.19 -7.48
C ILE A 167 -6.95 15.60 -8.89
N ALA A 168 -7.75 14.56 -9.14
CA ALA A 168 -7.70 13.85 -10.43
C ALA A 168 -8.29 14.68 -11.56
N GLY A 169 -9.34 15.46 -11.29
CA GLY A 169 -9.96 16.38 -12.25
C GLY A 169 -9.03 17.50 -12.72
N GLU A 170 -7.97 17.81 -11.97
CA GLU A 170 -6.92 18.76 -12.38
C GLU A 170 -5.83 18.10 -13.24
N ALA A 171 -5.77 16.77 -13.29
CA ALA A 171 -4.73 15.97 -13.96
C ALA A 171 -5.17 15.34 -15.29
N LEU A 172 -6.40 15.62 -15.75
CA LEU A 172 -6.96 15.25 -17.06
C LEU A 172 -7.02 16.47 -17.98
#